data_AF-A0A255RAJ2-F1
#
_entry.id   AF-A0A255RAJ2-F1
#
_cell.length_a   1.000
_cell.length_b   1.000
_cell.length_c   1.000
_cell.angle_alpha   90.00
_cell.angle_beta   90.00
_cell.angle_gamma   90.00
#
_symmetry.space_group_name_H-M   'P 1'
#
loop_
_entity.id
_entity.type
_entity.pdbx_description
1 polymer ?
#
loop_
_entity_poly.entity_id
_entity_poly.type
_entity_poly.pdbx_seq_one_letter_code
_entity_poly.pdbx_strand_id
1 'polypeptide(L)'
;MMKRLGFTLLLASLFAFVCPSDGQAEVIFSFDTDGSTSIDVGAPKTNQIFDVYISQTVGDTDEVLGIIADFQLSGGSYSSGQVSSVGTGTAGFFGAGNLLTSQIVNGGATLFTLNQEFDNPQSISSVTPELLYRIEVDTSALASGTYELAFDDTTSVLFDPALNPIAVGSTPLQFTITAIPEPSCGLAFLAMGFVLRRQRRCIHRAC
;
A
#
# COMPACT_ATOMS: atom_id res chain seq x y z
N MET A 1 -29.52 59.07 38.65
CA MET A 1 -30.57 59.00 37.61
C MET A 1 -30.07 58.10 36.49
N MET A 2 -30.56 56.87 36.46
CA MET A 2 -30.24 55.84 35.46
C MET A 2 -31.09 56.04 34.19
N LYS A 3 -30.45 55.98 33.02
CA LYS A 3 -31.04 55.58 31.73
C LYS A 3 -29.99 54.68 31.08
N ARG A 4 -30.20 53.35 30.95
CA ARG A 4 -30.94 52.69 29.84
C ARG A 4 -30.42 53.23 28.50
N LEU A 5 -29.86 52.46 27.57
CA LEU A 5 -30.14 51.14 27.05
C LEU A 5 -28.93 50.88 26.11
N GLY A 6 -28.26 49.73 26.12
CA GLY A 6 -28.65 48.62 25.24
C GLY A 6 -27.91 48.70 23.90
N PHE A 7 -27.34 47.57 23.47
CA PHE A 7 -26.98 47.29 22.08
C PHE A 7 -25.57 47.68 21.58
N THR A 8 -24.52 47.14 22.20
CA THR A 8 -23.22 46.96 21.49
C THR A 8 -22.37 45.86 22.13
N LEU A 9 -23.04 44.82 22.64
CA LEU A 9 -22.41 43.60 23.16
C LEU A 9 -22.74 42.41 22.25
N LEU A 10 -22.69 42.65 20.95
CA LEU A 10 -23.01 41.69 19.89
C LEU A 10 -22.12 41.90 18.65
N LEU A 11 -20.86 42.25 18.90
CA LEU A 11 -19.80 42.24 17.87
C LEU A 11 -18.52 41.60 18.43
N ALA A 12 -18.69 40.63 19.33
CA ALA A 12 -17.60 39.86 19.93
C ALA A 12 -17.80 38.33 19.80
N SER A 13 -18.79 37.90 19.00
CA SER A 13 -19.15 36.48 18.83
C SER A 13 -19.10 35.99 17.37
N LEU A 14 -18.45 36.72 16.46
CA LEU A 14 -18.43 36.35 15.04
C LEU A 14 -17.02 36.15 14.45
N PHE A 15 -15.98 35.96 15.27
CA PHE A 15 -14.61 35.78 14.77
C PHE A 15 -13.72 34.85 15.61
N ALA A 16 -14.25 33.76 16.18
CA ALA A 16 -13.40 32.79 16.88
C ALA A 16 -13.86 31.33 16.78
N PHE A 17 -14.64 30.98 15.77
CA PHE A 17 -14.66 29.61 15.26
C PHE A 17 -14.11 29.64 13.83
N VAL A 18 -12.80 29.92 13.73
CA VAL A 18 -12.03 29.23 12.71
C VAL A 18 -12.02 27.79 13.18
N CYS A 19 -12.98 27.01 12.67
CA CYS A 19 -12.82 25.57 12.66
C CYS A 19 -11.49 25.35 11.92
N PRO A 20 -10.47 24.69 12.50
CA PRO A 20 -9.43 24.15 11.66
C PRO A 20 -10.18 23.31 10.62
N SER A 21 -10.12 23.71 9.36
CA SER A 21 -10.50 22.81 8.28
C SER A 21 -9.60 21.61 8.48
N ASP A 22 -10.21 20.45 8.68
CA ASP A 22 -9.52 19.17 8.68
C ASP A 22 -8.52 19.20 7.54
N GLY A 23 -7.23 19.28 7.87
CA GLY A 23 -6.16 19.29 6.90
C GLY A 23 -6.25 17.99 6.15
N GLN A 24 -6.82 18.02 4.94
CA GLN A 24 -6.63 16.94 3.99
C GLN A 24 -5.13 16.74 3.89
N ALA A 25 -4.66 15.52 4.13
CA ALA A 25 -3.25 15.21 3.93
C ALA A 25 -2.85 15.68 2.54
N GLU A 26 -1.82 16.52 2.48
CA GLU A 26 -1.42 17.17 1.24
C GLU A 26 -0.81 16.12 0.32
N VAL A 27 -0.03 15.20 0.90
CA VAL A 27 0.62 14.06 0.24
C VAL A 27 -0.15 12.76 0.51
N ILE A 28 -0.43 12.02 -0.56
CA ILE A 28 -1.14 10.74 -0.55
C ILE A 28 -0.22 9.62 -1.05
N PHE A 29 -0.12 8.56 -0.25
CA PHE A 29 0.37 7.26 -0.70
C PHE A 29 -0.78 6.41 -1.22
N SER A 30 -0.64 5.94 -2.45
CA SER A 30 -1.60 5.06 -3.11
C SER A 30 -0.92 3.78 -3.57
N PHE A 31 -1.71 2.72 -3.71
CA PHE A 31 -1.22 1.44 -4.19
C PHE A 31 -1.87 1.12 -5.54
N ASP A 32 -1.06 0.58 -6.45
CA ASP A 32 -1.45 0.23 -7.82
C ASP A 32 -1.98 1.42 -8.66
N THR A 33 -2.33 1.20 -9.92
CA THR A 33 -2.40 2.25 -10.95
C THR A 33 -3.53 3.29 -10.84
N ASP A 34 -4.42 3.26 -9.84
CA ASP A 34 -5.57 4.18 -9.78
C ASP A 34 -6.02 4.53 -8.34
N GLY A 35 -5.15 4.40 -7.33
CA GLY A 35 -5.58 4.55 -5.94
C GLY A 35 -6.56 3.46 -5.52
N SER A 36 -6.42 2.27 -6.12
CA SER A 36 -7.25 1.14 -5.77
C SER A 36 -7.01 0.76 -4.31
N THR A 37 -8.10 0.55 -3.59
CA THR A 37 -8.05 0.05 -2.21
C THR A 37 -8.16 -1.47 -2.16
N SER A 38 -8.32 -2.14 -3.32
CA SER A 38 -8.46 -3.58 -3.40
C SER A 38 -7.88 -4.19 -4.68
N ILE A 39 -7.24 -5.34 -4.56
CA ILE A 39 -6.75 -6.16 -5.68
C ILE A 39 -7.00 -7.65 -5.43
N ASP A 40 -7.39 -8.38 -6.47
CA ASP A 40 -7.36 -9.85 -6.46
C ASP A 40 -6.03 -10.32 -7.03
N VAL A 41 -5.19 -10.93 -6.19
CA VAL A 41 -3.87 -11.44 -6.58
C VAL A 41 -3.93 -12.89 -7.07
N GLY A 42 -5.11 -13.50 -7.03
CA GLY A 42 -5.36 -14.87 -7.46
C GLY A 42 -4.88 -15.90 -6.44
N ALA A 43 -4.37 -17.03 -6.96
CA ALA A 43 -3.85 -18.10 -6.13
C ALA A 43 -2.56 -17.69 -5.40
N PRO A 44 -2.27 -18.28 -4.22
CA PRO A 44 -0.99 -18.11 -3.52
C PRO A 44 0.21 -18.32 -4.44
N LYS A 45 1.16 -17.38 -4.46
CA LYS A 45 2.41 -17.50 -5.22
C LYS A 45 3.53 -16.63 -4.66
N THR A 46 4.75 -16.95 -5.06
CA THR A 46 5.93 -16.12 -4.78
C THR A 46 5.95 -14.89 -5.70
N ASN A 47 6.60 -13.82 -5.25
CA ASN A 47 6.90 -12.61 -6.05
C ASN A 47 5.64 -11.89 -6.56
N GLN A 48 4.63 -11.74 -5.70
CA GLN A 48 3.50 -10.86 -5.99
C GLN A 48 3.99 -9.41 -5.89
N ILE A 49 3.79 -8.63 -6.95
CA ILE A 49 4.27 -7.25 -7.04
C ILE A 49 3.14 -6.31 -6.63
N PHE A 50 3.48 -5.31 -5.81
CA PHE A 50 2.63 -4.14 -5.55
C PHE A 50 3.43 -2.86 -5.76
N ASP A 51 2.85 -1.92 -6.51
CA ASP A 51 3.43 -0.61 -6.76
C ASP A 51 2.84 0.41 -5.79
N VAL A 52 3.70 1.25 -5.23
CA VAL A 52 3.36 2.34 -4.31
C VAL A 52 3.67 3.66 -5.00
N TYR A 53 2.67 4.51 -5.07
CA TYR A 53 2.73 5.81 -5.70
C TYR A 53 2.60 6.92 -4.67
N ILE A 54 3.29 8.03 -4.94
CA ILE A 54 3.19 9.28 -4.19
C ILE A 54 2.51 10.34 -5.08
N SER A 55 1.63 11.13 -4.50
CA SER A 55 0.89 12.20 -5.20
C SER A 55 0.41 13.25 -4.21
N GLN A 56 -0.12 14.37 -4.72
CA GLN A 56 -0.79 15.39 -3.91
C GLN A 56 -2.23 15.64 -4.32
N THR A 57 -3.05 16.03 -3.34
CA THR A 57 -4.50 16.19 -3.52
C THR A 57 -4.88 17.49 -4.22
N VAL A 58 -4.28 18.64 -3.86
CA VAL A 58 -4.59 19.96 -4.44
C VAL A 58 -3.42 20.94 -4.27
N GLY A 59 -3.20 21.79 -5.28
CA GLY A 59 -2.86 23.21 -5.06
C GLY A 59 -1.39 23.58 -4.98
N ASP A 60 -0.57 22.82 -4.26
CA ASP A 60 0.85 23.13 -4.08
C ASP A 60 1.72 21.99 -4.57
N THR A 61 3.00 22.32 -4.83
CA THR A 61 4.03 21.37 -5.23
C THR A 61 4.95 21.24 -4.04
N ASP A 62 4.51 20.56 -2.97
CA ASP A 62 5.39 20.43 -1.80
C ASP A 62 6.73 19.87 -2.25
N GLU A 63 7.77 20.47 -1.72
CA GLU A 63 9.11 19.98 -1.91
C GLU A 63 9.48 19.10 -0.72
N VAL A 64 10.01 17.93 -1.01
CA VAL A 64 10.44 16.97 0.00
C VAL A 64 11.96 16.86 -0.05
N LEU A 65 12.59 16.91 1.12
CA LEU A 65 14.03 16.69 1.29
C LEU A 65 14.36 15.27 1.75
N GLY A 66 13.40 14.57 2.38
CA GLY A 66 13.55 13.16 2.73
C GLY A 66 12.24 12.44 3.03
N ILE A 67 12.27 11.12 2.89
CA ILE A 67 11.15 10.20 3.12
C ILE A 67 11.63 9.08 4.04
N ILE A 68 10.96 8.90 5.17
CA ILE A 68 11.00 7.69 5.97
C ILE A 68 9.59 7.13 5.97
N ALA A 69 9.38 5.95 5.37
CA ALA A 69 8.06 5.35 5.23
C ALA A 69 8.08 3.89 5.69
N ASP A 70 7.33 3.62 6.75
CA ASP A 70 7.16 2.30 7.35
C ASP A 70 5.90 1.63 6.80
N PHE A 71 6.05 0.37 6.41
CA PHE A 71 4.99 -0.42 5.82
C PHE A 71 4.81 -1.73 6.57
N GLN A 72 3.55 -2.14 6.70
CA GLN A 72 3.16 -3.35 7.39
C GLN A 72 2.27 -4.24 6.51
N LEU A 73 2.57 -5.53 6.53
CA LEU A 73 1.76 -6.58 5.92
C LEU A 73 0.94 -7.32 6.99
N SER A 74 -0.36 -7.47 6.80
CA SER A 74 -1.19 -8.33 7.66
C SER A 74 -1.13 -9.81 7.26
N GLY A 75 -0.54 -10.11 6.09
CA GLY A 75 -0.27 -11.47 5.62
C GLY A 75 0.80 -11.53 4.52
N GLY A 76 1.39 -12.71 4.37
CA GLY A 76 2.51 -12.95 3.46
C GLY A 76 3.84 -12.56 4.09
N SER A 77 4.90 -12.58 3.28
CA SER A 77 6.21 -12.09 3.71
C SER A 77 6.85 -11.19 2.67
N TYR A 78 7.42 -10.09 3.12
CA TYR A 78 8.33 -9.26 2.35
C TYR A 78 9.46 -10.13 1.79
N SER A 79 9.59 -10.15 0.47
CA SER A 79 10.63 -10.89 -0.24
C SER A 79 11.74 -9.94 -0.70
N SER A 80 11.35 -8.90 -1.44
CA SER A 80 12.26 -7.90 -1.98
C SER A 80 11.52 -6.59 -2.28
N GLY A 81 12.26 -5.56 -2.66
CA GLY A 81 11.68 -4.32 -3.14
C GLY A 81 12.64 -3.54 -4.03
N GLN A 82 12.09 -2.60 -4.80
CA GLN A 82 12.80 -1.76 -5.73
C GLN A 82 12.46 -0.29 -5.49
N VAL A 83 13.50 0.52 -5.33
CA VAL A 83 13.46 1.98 -5.24
C VAL A 83 14.37 2.57 -6.30
N SER A 84 14.23 3.86 -6.57
CA SER A 84 15.16 4.57 -7.45
C SER A 84 16.59 4.52 -6.89
N SER A 85 17.58 4.36 -7.76
CA SER A 85 18.99 4.33 -7.37
C SER A 85 19.57 5.73 -7.14
N VAL A 86 20.60 5.85 -6.28
CA VAL A 86 21.36 7.10 -6.09
C VAL A 86 22.08 7.50 -7.39
N GLY A 87 22.34 8.80 -7.56
CA GLY A 87 23.02 9.34 -8.74
C GLY A 87 22.05 9.60 -9.89
N THR A 88 22.20 8.93 -11.03
CA THR A 88 21.33 9.18 -12.21
C THR A 88 19.88 8.73 -12.00
N GLY A 89 19.56 7.99 -10.94
CA GLY A 89 18.22 7.48 -10.71
C GLY A 89 17.87 6.24 -11.54
N THR A 90 16.75 5.62 -11.16
CA THR A 90 16.06 4.64 -12.00
C THR A 90 14.91 5.35 -12.71
N ALA A 91 14.94 5.41 -14.04
CA ALA A 91 13.92 6.11 -14.82
C ALA A 91 12.51 5.59 -14.49
N GLY A 92 11.57 6.52 -14.30
CA GLY A 92 10.17 6.22 -13.97
C GLY A 92 9.88 6.11 -12.48
N PHE A 93 10.88 6.17 -11.60
CA PHE A 93 10.68 6.29 -10.16
C PHE A 93 10.81 7.75 -9.69
N PHE A 94 10.09 8.08 -8.61
CA PHE A 94 10.20 9.35 -7.90
C PHE A 94 11.64 9.59 -7.43
N GLY A 95 12.11 10.83 -7.56
CA GLY A 95 13.45 11.23 -7.17
C GLY A 95 14.59 10.75 -8.08
N ALA A 96 14.28 10.12 -9.22
CA ALA A 96 15.31 9.70 -10.17
C ALA A 96 16.20 10.88 -10.61
N GLY A 97 17.50 10.78 -10.36
CA GLY A 97 18.47 11.84 -10.67
C GLY A 97 18.75 12.82 -9.52
N ASN A 98 18.06 12.68 -8.39
CA ASN A 98 18.11 13.63 -7.27
C ASN A 98 18.25 12.94 -5.90
N LEU A 99 18.50 11.63 -5.84
CA LEU A 99 18.63 10.89 -4.58
C LEU A 99 20.07 10.92 -4.08
N LEU A 100 20.25 11.43 -2.85
CA LEU A 100 21.47 11.35 -2.06
C LEU A 100 21.57 9.99 -1.35
N THR A 101 20.46 9.51 -0.78
CA THR A 101 20.35 8.17 -0.21
C THR A 101 19.09 7.47 -0.71
N SER A 102 19.15 6.16 -0.89
CA SER A 102 17.96 5.35 -1.16
C SER A 102 18.16 3.92 -0.69
N GLN A 103 17.36 3.51 0.28
CA GLN A 103 17.46 2.21 0.93
C GLN A 103 16.08 1.67 1.30
N ILE A 104 15.98 0.34 1.30
CA ILE A 104 14.89 -0.40 1.92
C ILE A 104 15.49 -1.21 3.06
N VAL A 105 15.02 -0.96 4.27
CA VAL A 105 15.48 -1.67 5.47
C VAL A 105 14.43 -2.73 5.82
N ASN A 106 14.85 -3.99 5.83
CA ASN A 106 14.00 -5.09 6.23
C ASN A 106 13.89 -5.11 7.77
N GLY A 107 12.69 -4.85 8.30
CA GLY A 107 12.37 -4.88 9.73
C GLY A 107 11.81 -6.22 10.21
N GLY A 108 11.57 -7.17 9.30
CA GLY A 108 11.03 -8.49 9.57
C GLY A 108 10.22 -9.03 8.38
N ALA A 109 9.59 -10.18 8.57
CA ALA A 109 8.79 -10.80 7.50
C ALA A 109 7.62 -9.91 7.05
N THR A 110 7.06 -9.09 7.93
CA THR A 110 5.85 -8.31 7.66
C THR A 110 6.06 -6.80 7.81
N LEU A 111 7.31 -6.36 8.00
CA LEU A 111 7.65 -4.96 8.27
C LEU A 111 8.88 -4.57 7.46
N PHE A 112 8.80 -3.43 6.78
CA PHE A 112 9.94 -2.86 6.06
C PHE A 112 9.82 -1.34 6.00
N THR A 113 10.97 -0.68 5.92
CA THR A 113 11.09 0.78 5.92
C THR A 113 11.74 1.24 4.63
N LEU A 114 11.13 2.21 3.96
CA LEU A 114 11.75 3.00 2.91
C LEU A 114 12.47 4.19 3.54
N ASN A 115 13.73 4.41 3.19
CA ASN A 115 14.49 5.59 3.60
C ASN A 115 15.15 6.23 2.38
N GLN A 116 14.75 7.46 2.07
CA GLN A 116 15.28 8.25 0.96
C GLN A 116 15.60 9.67 1.42
N GLU A 117 16.70 10.21 0.90
CA GLU A 117 17.11 11.60 1.07
C GLU A 117 17.47 12.16 -0.30
N PHE A 118 17.12 13.42 -0.55
CA PHE A 118 17.35 14.06 -1.84
C PHE A 118 18.51 15.07 -1.78
N ASP A 119 19.29 15.17 -2.86
CA ASP A 119 20.38 16.14 -3.00
C ASP A 119 19.85 17.58 -3.03
N ASN A 120 18.68 17.77 -3.64
CA ASN A 120 17.92 19.02 -3.66
C ASN A 120 16.46 18.71 -3.32
N PRO A 121 15.68 19.70 -2.84
CA PRO A 121 14.24 19.54 -2.65
C PRO A 121 13.55 18.93 -3.89
N GLN A 122 12.84 17.83 -3.68
CA GLN A 122 12.13 17.08 -4.70
C GLN A 122 10.64 17.45 -4.66
N SER A 123 10.16 18.13 -5.69
CA SER A 123 8.75 18.43 -5.88
C SER A 123 7.92 17.15 -6.10
N ILE A 124 6.78 17.05 -5.41
CA ILE A 124 5.75 16.03 -5.68
C ILE A 124 4.75 16.57 -6.70
N SER A 125 4.39 15.75 -7.70
CA SER A 125 3.36 16.11 -8.67
C SER A 125 1.95 16.06 -8.08
N SER A 126 1.18 17.13 -8.29
CA SER A 126 -0.26 17.21 -7.96
C SER A 126 -1.18 16.71 -9.09
N VAL A 127 -0.63 16.31 -10.24
CA VAL A 127 -1.40 15.97 -11.44
C VAL A 127 -1.26 14.50 -11.85
N THR A 128 -0.16 13.86 -11.49
CA THR A 128 0.11 12.48 -11.89
C THR A 128 0.83 11.74 -10.76
N PRO A 129 0.28 10.63 -10.26
CA PRO A 129 0.97 9.81 -9.28
C PRO A 129 2.33 9.33 -9.79
N GLU A 130 3.36 9.45 -8.96
CA GLU A 130 4.73 9.07 -9.29
C GLU A 130 5.08 7.77 -8.58
N LEU A 131 5.66 6.81 -9.30
CA LEU A 131 6.04 5.52 -8.71
C LEU A 131 7.16 5.75 -7.70
N LEU A 132 6.86 5.61 -6.42
CA LEU A 132 7.85 5.79 -5.37
C LEU A 132 8.64 4.51 -5.14
N TYR A 133 7.93 3.40 -5.07
CA TYR A 133 8.47 2.14 -4.58
C TYR A 133 7.68 0.95 -5.15
N ARG A 134 8.36 -0.17 -5.39
CA ARG A 134 7.77 -1.45 -5.79
C ARG A 134 8.16 -2.52 -4.79
N ILE A 135 7.18 -3.24 -4.24
CA ILE A 135 7.41 -4.36 -3.32
C ILE A 135 7.08 -5.70 -3.97
N GLU A 136 7.89 -6.70 -3.64
CA GLU A 136 7.59 -8.12 -3.86
C GLU A 136 7.23 -8.80 -2.54
N VAL A 137 6.04 -9.40 -2.52
CA VAL A 137 5.52 -10.18 -1.39
C VAL A 137 5.39 -11.65 -1.80
N ASP A 138 5.86 -12.54 -0.94
CA ASP A 138 5.56 -13.96 -1.05
C ASP A 138 4.22 -14.26 -0.36
N THR A 139 3.24 -14.69 -1.15
CA THR A 139 1.91 -15.08 -0.67
C THR A 139 1.70 -16.59 -0.68
N SER A 140 2.72 -17.38 -1.03
CA SER A 140 2.60 -18.84 -1.24
C SER A 140 2.13 -19.62 -0.02
N ALA A 141 2.40 -19.11 1.19
CA ALA A 141 1.98 -19.70 2.46
C ALA A 141 0.62 -19.20 2.96
N LEU A 142 -0.04 -18.28 2.24
CA LEU A 142 -1.32 -17.72 2.67
C LEU A 142 -2.49 -18.66 2.34
N ALA A 143 -3.46 -18.71 3.25
CA ALA A 143 -4.76 -19.28 2.99
C ALA A 143 -5.59 -18.33 2.12
N SER A 144 -6.70 -18.83 1.57
CA SER A 144 -7.67 -17.95 0.93
C SER A 144 -8.26 -16.96 1.93
N GLY A 145 -8.33 -15.69 1.56
CA GLY A 145 -8.81 -14.62 2.43
C GLY A 145 -8.41 -13.24 1.93
N THR A 146 -8.79 -12.22 2.68
CA THR A 146 -8.41 -10.82 2.43
C THR A 146 -7.37 -10.40 3.44
N TYR A 147 -6.29 -9.82 2.92
CA TYR A 147 -5.14 -9.32 3.66
C TYR A 147 -4.91 -7.85 3.31
N GLU A 148 -3.97 -7.22 3.98
CA GLU A 148 -3.73 -5.78 3.90
C GLU A 148 -2.24 -5.47 3.82
N LEU A 149 -1.90 -4.51 2.97
CA LEU A 149 -0.64 -3.78 2.97
C LEU A 149 -0.96 -2.35 3.40
N ALA A 150 -0.42 -1.95 4.55
CA ALA A 150 -0.68 -0.65 5.18
C ALA A 150 0.60 0.16 5.30
N PHE A 151 0.44 1.48 5.29
CA PHE A 151 1.47 2.44 5.65
C PHE A 151 1.23 2.88 7.10
N ASP A 152 2.26 2.85 7.93
CA ASP A 152 2.17 3.26 9.33
C ASP A 152 2.41 4.77 9.44
N ASP A 153 1.33 5.54 9.56
CA ASP A 153 1.36 7.00 9.64
C ASP A 153 1.89 7.54 10.98
N THR A 154 2.11 6.67 11.98
CA THR A 154 2.63 7.07 13.29
C THR A 154 4.16 7.15 13.32
N THR A 155 4.82 6.42 12.44
CA THR A 155 6.28 6.28 12.37
C THR A 155 6.86 6.86 11.07
N SER A 156 6.04 6.89 10.00
CA SER A 156 6.43 7.47 8.73
C SER A 156 6.41 9.00 8.73
N VAL A 157 7.44 9.62 8.16
CA VAL A 157 7.59 11.07 8.06
C VAL A 157 8.18 11.47 6.70
N LEU A 158 7.58 12.49 6.10
CA LEU A 158 8.17 13.28 5.03
C LEU A 158 8.73 14.57 5.62
N PHE A 159 9.89 15.02 5.13
CA PHE A 159 10.52 16.26 5.59
C PHE A 159 10.50 17.31 4.47
N ASP A 160 10.05 18.52 4.79
CA ASP A 160 10.21 19.68 3.91
C ASP A 160 11.69 20.18 3.90
N PRO A 161 12.06 21.18 3.07
CA PRO A 161 13.43 21.71 3.04
C PRO A 161 13.87 22.40 4.33
N ALA A 162 12.93 22.78 5.19
CA ALA A 162 13.17 23.34 6.51
C ALA A 162 13.17 22.27 7.62
N LEU A 163 13.10 20.97 7.26
CA LEU A 163 13.05 19.81 8.14
C LEU A 163 11.79 19.74 9.02
N ASN A 164 10.70 20.38 8.61
CA ASN A 164 9.40 20.18 9.25
C ASN A 164 8.74 18.91 8.70
N PRO A 165 8.04 18.14 9.56
CA PRO A 165 7.28 16.98 9.10
C PRO A 165 6.09 17.42 8.25
N ILE A 166 5.92 16.79 7.10
CA ILE A 166 4.75 16.94 6.21
C ILE A 166 3.73 15.88 6.60
N ALA A 167 2.47 16.29 6.74
CA ALA A 167 1.38 15.38 7.04
C ALA A 167 1.09 14.48 5.83
N VAL A 168 1.03 13.18 6.06
CA VAL A 168 0.85 12.15 5.03
C VAL A 168 -0.44 11.39 5.25
N GLY A 169 -1.13 11.12 4.14
CA GLY A 169 -2.33 10.29 4.11
C GLY A 169 -2.02 8.99 3.40
N SER A 170 -2.59 7.89 3.88
CA SER A 170 -2.55 6.62 3.17
C SER A 170 -3.90 5.95 3.23
N THR A 171 -4.23 5.18 2.19
CA THR A 171 -5.32 4.22 2.25
C THR A 171 -4.71 2.82 2.14
N PRO A 172 -4.93 1.92 3.12
CA PRO A 172 -4.40 0.57 3.03
C PRO A 172 -4.89 -0.15 1.77
N LEU A 173 -4.01 -0.93 1.16
CA LEU A 173 -4.37 -1.81 0.06
C LEU A 173 -4.85 -3.14 0.61
N GLN A 174 -6.08 -3.52 0.29
CA GLN A 174 -6.56 -4.88 0.51
C GLN A 174 -6.17 -5.78 -0.65
N PHE A 175 -5.60 -6.95 -0.38
CA PHE A 175 -5.35 -7.95 -1.41
C PHE A 175 -6.02 -9.28 -1.05
N THR A 176 -6.68 -9.89 -2.04
CA THR A 176 -7.43 -11.13 -1.86
C THR A 176 -6.69 -12.31 -2.48
N ILE A 177 -6.56 -13.38 -1.69
CA ILE A 177 -6.05 -14.68 -2.11
C ILE A 177 -7.24 -15.59 -2.38
N THR A 178 -7.35 -16.11 -3.60
CA THR A 178 -8.41 -17.04 -3.98
C THR A 178 -8.00 -18.48 -3.71
N ALA A 179 -8.98 -19.30 -3.34
CA ALA A 179 -8.76 -20.72 -3.13
C ALA A 179 -8.37 -21.40 -4.45
N ILE A 180 -7.36 -22.27 -4.40
CA ILE A 180 -7.05 -23.16 -5.53
C ILE A 180 -8.18 -24.20 -5.59
N PRO A 181 -8.94 -24.31 -6.71
CA PRO A 181 -9.95 -25.35 -6.84
C PRO A 181 -9.28 -26.71 -6.64
N GLU A 182 -9.74 -27.48 -5.65
CA GLU A 182 -9.20 -28.82 -5.44
C GLU A 182 -9.38 -29.63 -6.74
N PRO A 183 -8.33 -30.31 -7.24
CA PRO A 183 -8.50 -31.22 -8.36
C PRO A 183 -9.51 -32.26 -7.93
N SER A 184 -10.66 -32.27 -8.58
CA SER A 184 -11.85 -33.00 -8.13
C SER A 184 -11.54 -34.49 -7.94
N CYS A 185 -11.36 -34.90 -6.68
CA CYS A 185 -11.20 -36.29 -6.26
C CYS A 185 -12.36 -37.20 -6.72
N GLY A 186 -13.50 -36.62 -7.12
CA GLY A 186 -14.66 -37.32 -7.67
C GLY A 186 -14.37 -38.15 -8.93
N LEU A 187 -13.41 -37.75 -9.77
CA LEU A 187 -13.03 -38.54 -10.96
C LEU A 187 -12.14 -39.75 -10.62
N ALA A 188 -11.37 -39.69 -9.53
CA ALA A 188 -10.53 -40.80 -9.10
C ALA A 188 -11.37 -41.99 -8.57
N PHE A 189 -12.46 -41.72 -7.85
CA PHE A 189 -13.35 -42.77 -7.33
C PHE A 189 -14.16 -43.46 -8.44
N LEU A 190 -14.56 -42.74 -9.50
CA LEU A 190 -15.26 -43.34 -10.64
C LEU A 190 -14.33 -44.26 -11.45
N ALA A 191 -13.06 -43.87 -11.64
CA ALA A 191 -12.08 -44.72 -12.32
C ALA A 191 -11.81 -46.03 -11.55
N MET A 192 -11.67 -45.97 -10.22
CA MET A 192 -11.45 -47.16 -9.39
C MET A 192 -12.67 -48.09 -9.34
N GLY A 193 -13.89 -47.53 -9.32
CA GLY A 193 -15.14 -48.31 -9.35
C GLY A 193 -15.33 -49.12 -10.64
N PHE A 194 -14.89 -48.59 -11.79
CA PHE A 194 -14.95 -49.31 -13.07
C PHE A 194 -13.90 -50.42 -13.17
N VAL A 195 -12.69 -50.23 -12.64
CA VAL A 195 -11.63 -51.26 -12.62
C VAL A 195 -12.04 -52.44 -11.73
N LEU A 196 -12.62 -52.19 -10.55
CA LEU A 196 -13.09 -53.24 -9.64
C LEU A 196 -14.28 -54.03 -10.20
N ARG A 197 -15.19 -53.39 -10.95
CA ARG A 197 -16.29 -54.10 -11.64
C ARG A 197 -15.80 -54.98 -12.79
N ARG A 198 -14.71 -54.61 -13.47
CA ARG A 198 -14.15 -55.41 -14.57
C ARG A 198 -13.47 -56.69 -14.05
N GLN A 199 -12.76 -56.63 -12.92
CA GLN A 199 -12.12 -57.81 -12.33
C GLN A 199 -13.11 -58.87 -11.82
N ARG A 200 -14.26 -58.47 -11.25
CA ARG A 200 -15.28 -59.44 -10.80
C ARG A 200 -15.91 -60.25 -11.93
N ARG A 201 -15.90 -59.78 -13.18
CA ARG A 201 -16.46 -60.51 -14.33
C ARG A 201 -15.51 -61.58 -14.89
N CYS A 202 -14.21 -61.50 -14.63
CA CYS A 202 -13.24 -62.50 -15.10
C CYS A 202 -13.16 -63.74 -14.20
N ILE A 203 -13.49 -63.61 -12.91
CA ILE A 203 -13.38 -64.72 -11.94
C ILE A 203 -14.54 -65.71 -12.07
N HIS A 204 -15.71 -65.30 -12.56
CA HIS A 204 -16.89 -66.17 -12.65
C HIS A 204 -17.00 -67.03 -13.93
N ARG A 205 -16.01 -66.97 -14.84
CA ARG A 205 -15.99 -67.80 -16.07
C ARG A 205 -14.93 -68.90 -16.06
N ALA A 206 -14.29 -69.15 -14.92
CA ALA A 206 -13.31 -70.21 -14.74
C ALA A 206 -13.78 -71.19 -13.65
N CYS A 207 -14.87 -71.91 -13.92
CA CYS A 207 -15.26 -73.18 -13.30
C CYS A 207 -16.23 -73.88 -14.25
#